data_AF-A0A855LVK8-F1
#
_entry.id   AF-A0A855LVK8-F1
#
_cell.length_a   1.000
_cell.length_b   1.000
_cell.length_c   1.000
_cell.angle_alpha   90.00
_cell.angle_beta   90.00
_cell.angle_gamma   90.00
#
_symmetry.space_group_name_H-M   'P 1'
#
loop_
_entity.id
_entity.type
_entity.pdbx_description
1 polymer ?
#
loop_
_entity_poly.entity_id
_entity_poly.type
_entity_poly.pdbx_seq_one_letter_code
_entity_poly.pdbx_strand_id
1 'polypeptide(L)'
;MGKNRSVPIVLFAGNAREPVVDIYKADVAQVSGKLVRYYQTFDSPRVNIQILKPGGQGIASDSMEFCDIEGKNFNNGFTDVSLDRATFSDTELQLTFKLMLLVGVNETTELCKFRVDGEHLAEPECTAQ
;
A
#
# COMPACT_ATOMS: atom_id res chain seq x y z
N MET A 1 -42.95 21.03 -40.06
CA MET A 1 -42.58 19.68 -39.58
C MET A 1 -41.07 19.62 -39.40
N GLY A 2 -40.59 19.75 -38.16
CA GLY A 2 -39.17 19.74 -37.82
C GLY A 2 -38.62 18.32 -37.73
N LYS A 3 -37.49 18.05 -38.40
CA LYS A 3 -36.79 16.75 -38.35
C LYS A 3 -36.19 16.54 -36.96
N ASN A 4 -36.69 15.54 -36.26
CA ASN A 4 -36.13 15.05 -34.99
C ASN A 4 -34.74 14.47 -35.27
N ARG A 5 -33.69 15.10 -34.73
CA ARG A 5 -32.32 14.59 -34.79
C ARG A 5 -32.07 13.73 -33.55
N SER A 6 -31.96 12.43 -33.73
CA SER A 6 -31.51 11.48 -32.71
C SER A 6 -30.03 11.76 -32.40
N VAL A 7 -29.74 12.16 -31.17
CA VAL A 7 -28.36 12.30 -30.69
C VAL A 7 -27.89 10.93 -30.20
N PRO A 8 -26.78 10.38 -30.70
CA PRO A 8 -26.25 9.13 -30.18
C PRO A 8 -25.68 9.35 -28.78
N ILE A 9 -26.19 8.60 -27.80
CA ILE A 9 -25.62 8.53 -26.46
C ILE A 9 -24.34 7.70 -26.57
N VAL A 10 -23.19 8.37 -26.49
CA VAL A 10 -21.90 7.71 -26.32
C VAL A 10 -21.79 7.31 -24.86
N LEU A 11 -21.97 6.01 -24.58
CA LEU A 11 -21.67 5.41 -23.29
C LEU A 11 -20.15 5.38 -23.14
N PHE A 12 -19.59 6.31 -22.37
CA PHE A 12 -18.24 6.17 -21.85
C PHE A 12 -18.26 5.02 -20.84
N ALA A 13 -17.77 3.85 -21.26
CA ALA A 13 -17.39 2.80 -20.33
C ALA A 13 -16.18 3.34 -19.53
N GLY A 14 -16.46 4.10 -18.48
CA GLY A 14 -15.46 4.36 -17.46
C GLY A 14 -15.03 3.00 -16.91
N ASN A 15 -13.75 2.65 -17.05
CA ASN A 15 -13.14 1.55 -16.31
C ASN A 15 -13.18 1.93 -14.82
N ALA A 16 -14.35 1.83 -14.20
CA ALA A 16 -14.51 1.96 -12.77
C ALA A 16 -13.77 0.77 -12.17
N ARG A 17 -12.55 1.01 -11.68
CA ARG A 17 -11.87 0.05 -10.83
C ARG A 17 -12.74 -0.18 -9.61
N GLU A 18 -12.93 -1.44 -9.25
CA GLU A 18 -13.65 -1.75 -8.02
C GLU A 18 -12.97 -1.06 -6.83
N PRO A 19 -13.74 -0.47 -5.92
CA PRO A 19 -13.18 0.16 -4.74
C PRO A 19 -12.44 -0.88 -3.91
N VAL A 20 -11.30 -0.51 -3.34
CA VAL A 20 -10.66 -1.31 -2.29
C VAL A 20 -11.56 -1.27 -1.06
N VAL A 21 -11.99 -2.44 -0.61
CA VAL A 21 -12.88 -2.61 0.55
C VAL A 21 -12.11 -3.19 1.74
N ASP A 22 -12.75 -3.25 2.91
CA ASP A 22 -12.25 -3.94 4.12
C ASP A 22 -10.90 -3.43 4.64
N ILE A 23 -10.60 -2.15 4.42
CA ILE A 23 -9.44 -1.47 4.97
C ILE A 23 -9.65 -1.23 6.48
N TYR A 24 -8.72 -1.71 7.30
CA TYR A 24 -8.78 -1.53 8.76
C TYR A 24 -7.66 -0.65 9.32
N LYS A 25 -6.59 -0.44 8.55
CA LYS A 25 -5.48 0.45 8.91
C LYS A 25 -4.98 1.13 7.65
N ALA A 26 -4.87 2.45 7.70
CA ALA A 26 -4.34 3.25 6.60
C ALA A 26 -3.83 4.59 7.13
N ASP A 27 -2.87 5.17 6.43
CA ASP A 27 -2.44 6.55 6.64
C ASP A 27 -1.81 7.09 5.34
N VAL A 28 -1.66 8.40 5.25
CA VAL A 28 -1.13 9.11 4.07
C VAL A 28 -0.36 10.35 4.47
N ALA A 29 0.80 10.56 3.85
CA ALA A 29 1.57 11.79 4.03
C ALA A 29 2.36 12.16 2.76
N GLN A 30 2.97 13.33 2.79
CA GLN A 30 3.90 13.74 1.76
C GLN A 30 5.30 13.19 2.07
N VAL A 31 5.93 12.54 1.07
CA VAL A 31 7.30 12.00 1.14
C VAL A 31 7.99 12.31 -0.18
N SER A 32 9.17 12.96 -0.14
CA SER A 32 9.91 13.42 -1.32
C SER A 32 9.04 14.23 -2.29
N GLY A 33 8.11 15.03 -1.76
CA GLY A 33 7.16 15.82 -2.55
C GLY A 33 5.98 15.02 -3.13
N LYS A 34 5.90 13.71 -2.90
CA LYS A 34 4.85 12.81 -3.39
C LYS A 34 3.85 12.47 -2.30
N LEU A 35 2.59 12.23 -2.69
CA LEU A 35 1.57 11.77 -1.74
C LEU A 35 1.65 10.25 -1.62
N VAL A 36 2.21 9.75 -0.52
CA VAL A 36 2.39 8.33 -0.25
C VAL A 36 1.35 7.86 0.74
N ARG A 37 0.62 6.78 0.43
CA ARG A 37 -0.24 6.09 1.39
C ARG A 37 0.23 4.67 1.62
N TYR A 38 -0.09 4.15 2.79
CA TYR A 38 -0.15 2.71 2.99
C TYR A 38 -1.54 2.30 3.49
N TYR A 39 -1.92 1.05 3.27
CA TYR A 39 -3.11 0.46 3.88
C TYR A 39 -3.00 -1.06 4.04
N GLN A 40 -3.79 -1.59 4.97
CA GLN A 40 -4.00 -3.02 5.20
C GLN A 40 -5.49 -3.36 5.15
N THR A 41 -5.79 -4.55 4.67
CA THR A 41 -7.14 -5.09 4.48
C THR A 41 -7.33 -6.35 5.34
N PHE A 42 -8.55 -6.63 5.77
CA PHE A 42 -8.81 -7.77 6.68
C PHE A 42 -8.51 -9.15 6.07
N ASP A 43 -8.40 -9.25 4.75
CA ASP A 43 -8.12 -10.49 4.03
C ASP A 43 -6.64 -10.89 4.01
N SER A 44 -5.73 -9.97 4.38
CA SER A 44 -4.30 -10.21 4.29
C SER A 44 -3.45 -9.42 5.31
N PRO A 45 -2.40 -10.03 5.89
CA PRO A 45 -1.41 -9.32 6.69
C PRO A 45 -0.50 -8.39 5.86
N ARG A 46 -0.57 -8.45 4.53
CA ARG A 46 0.24 -7.63 3.61
C ARG A 46 -0.03 -6.14 3.81
N VAL A 47 0.98 -5.32 3.51
CA VAL A 47 0.84 -3.87 3.47
C VAL A 47 0.90 -3.40 2.03
N ASN A 48 -0.16 -2.72 1.60
CA ASN A 48 -0.18 -2.05 0.30
C ASN A 48 0.43 -0.67 0.47
N ILE A 49 1.40 -0.30 -0.36
CA ILE A 49 2.07 1.01 -0.33
C ILE A 49 1.97 1.62 -1.72
N GLN A 50 1.57 2.89 -1.78
CA GLN A 50 1.23 3.53 -3.04
C GLN A 50 1.66 4.99 -3.08
N ILE A 51 2.18 5.42 -4.23
CA ILE A 51 2.28 6.83 -4.59
C ILE A 51 1.01 7.21 -5.33
N LEU A 52 0.32 8.25 -4.88
CA LEU A 52 -0.94 8.70 -5.47
C LEU A 52 -0.73 9.75 -6.56
N LYS A 53 -1.52 9.65 -7.63
CA LYS A 53 -1.59 10.68 -8.68
C LYS A 53 -2.29 11.93 -8.14
N PRO A 54 -1.68 13.12 -8.21
CA PRO A 54 -2.36 14.37 -7.90
C PRO A 54 -3.64 14.53 -8.74
N GLY A 55 -4.76 14.84 -8.08
CA GLY A 55 -6.08 14.95 -8.75
C GLY A 55 -6.63 13.63 -9.32
N GLY A 56 -5.95 12.50 -9.11
CA GLY A 56 -6.29 11.21 -9.71
C GLY A 56 -7.39 10.42 -8.99
N GLN A 57 -8.19 11.05 -8.12
CA GLN A 57 -9.29 10.40 -7.38
C GLN A 57 -8.85 9.12 -6.64
N GLY A 58 -7.66 9.13 -6.04
CA GLY A 58 -7.11 8.00 -5.30
C GLY A 58 -6.46 6.92 -6.16
N ILE A 59 -6.28 7.15 -7.46
CA ILE A 59 -5.49 6.29 -8.35
C ILE A 59 -4.01 6.43 -8.00
N ALA A 60 -3.34 5.30 -7.81
CA ALA A 60 -1.89 5.24 -7.65
C ALA A 60 -1.15 5.47 -8.98
N SER A 61 -0.06 6.22 -8.96
CA SER A 61 0.95 6.26 -10.04
C SER A 61 1.92 5.10 -9.92
N ASP A 62 2.21 4.68 -8.70
CA ASP A 62 3.07 3.54 -8.40
C ASP A 62 2.55 2.79 -7.15
N SER A 63 2.76 1.48 -7.11
CA SER A 63 2.21 0.61 -6.07
C SER A 63 3.15 -0.57 -5.80
N MET A 64 3.24 -0.97 -4.54
CA MET A 64 3.80 -2.26 -4.15
C MET A 64 2.93 -2.94 -3.10
N GLU A 65 2.96 -4.28 -3.10
CA GLU A 65 2.46 -5.09 -2.00
C GLU A 65 3.66 -5.63 -1.22
N PHE A 66 3.80 -5.21 0.03
CA PHE A 66 4.83 -5.72 0.91
C PHE A 66 4.35 -6.99 1.61
N CYS A 67 4.97 -8.12 1.27
CA CYS A 67 4.43 -9.45 1.54
C CYS A 67 5.37 -10.38 2.30
N ASP A 68 6.63 -10.01 2.47
CA ASP A 68 7.65 -10.88 3.03
C ASP A 68 8.76 -10.06 3.71
N ILE A 69 9.36 -10.68 4.71
CA ILE A 69 10.55 -10.21 5.41
C ILE A 69 11.50 -11.39 5.53
N GLU A 70 12.80 -11.19 5.25
CA GLU A 70 13.82 -12.24 5.26
C GLU A 70 13.46 -13.46 4.37
N GLY A 71 12.75 -13.21 3.26
CA GLY A 71 12.28 -14.27 2.34
C GLY A 71 11.16 -15.15 2.89
N LYS A 72 10.59 -14.83 4.06
CA LYS A 72 9.43 -15.51 4.65
C LYS A 72 8.17 -14.72 4.32
N ASN A 73 7.20 -15.38 3.69
CA ASN A 73 5.93 -14.75 3.34
C ASN A 73 5.04 -14.52 4.57
N PHE A 74 4.33 -13.39 4.63
CA PHE A 74 3.47 -13.03 5.76
C PHE A 74 2.28 -13.98 5.96
N ASN A 75 1.80 -14.65 4.91
CA ASN A 75 0.65 -15.54 5.03
C ASN A 75 0.98 -16.91 5.63
N ASN A 76 2.25 -17.36 5.54
CA ASN A 76 2.60 -18.73 5.91
C ASN A 76 4.01 -18.93 6.48
N GLY A 77 4.83 -17.89 6.53
CA GLY A 77 6.20 -17.93 7.06
C GLY A 77 6.29 -17.58 8.55
N PHE A 78 5.20 -17.09 9.14
CA PHE A 78 5.08 -16.61 10.51
C PHE A 78 3.78 -17.13 11.15
N THR A 79 3.79 -17.25 12.47
CA THR A 79 2.58 -17.52 13.28
C THR A 79 1.68 -16.29 13.32
N ASP A 80 2.29 -15.11 13.44
CA ASP A 80 1.60 -13.82 13.42
C ASP A 80 2.50 -12.74 12.81
N VAL A 81 1.88 -11.79 12.12
CA VAL A 81 2.53 -10.61 11.52
C VAL A 81 1.64 -9.41 11.81
N SER A 82 2.15 -8.46 12.58
CA SER A 82 1.41 -7.23 12.89
C SER A 82 2.23 -6.00 12.55
N LEU A 83 1.59 -5.04 11.88
CA LEU A 83 2.14 -3.70 11.70
C LEU A 83 1.91 -2.92 13.01
N ASP A 84 2.95 -2.80 13.84
CA ASP A 84 2.89 -2.08 15.12
C ASP A 84 2.78 -0.57 14.88
N ARG A 85 3.71 -0.02 14.09
CA ARG A 85 3.82 1.43 13.85
C ARG A 85 4.10 1.74 12.38
N ALA A 86 3.55 2.86 11.92
CA ALA A 86 3.96 3.50 10.68
C ALA A 86 4.38 4.94 10.98
N THR A 87 5.43 5.41 10.32
CA THR A 87 5.93 6.78 10.49
C THR A 87 6.41 7.29 9.15
N PHE A 88 5.97 8.49 8.79
CA PHE A 88 6.45 9.20 7.61
C PHE A 88 7.57 10.15 8.01
N SER A 89 8.54 10.29 7.11
CA SER A 89 9.58 11.31 7.15
C SER A 89 9.61 12.04 5.80
N ASP A 90 10.49 13.04 5.67
CA ASP A 90 10.63 13.80 4.44
C ASP A 90 11.02 12.94 3.23
N THR A 91 11.67 11.79 3.43
CA THR A 91 12.25 10.98 2.34
C THR A 91 11.76 9.53 2.29
N GLU A 92 11.18 9.02 3.39
CA GLU A 92 10.76 7.62 3.48
C GLU A 92 9.51 7.41 4.33
N LEU A 93 8.80 6.32 4.02
CA LEU A 93 7.84 5.66 4.89
C LEU A 93 8.57 4.56 5.68
N GLN A 94 8.42 4.58 7.00
CA GLN A 94 8.95 3.57 7.90
C GLN A 94 7.81 2.73 8.47
N LEU A 95 7.91 1.41 8.34
CA LEU A 95 6.95 0.44 8.89
C LEU A 95 7.66 -0.44 9.93
N THR A 96 7.15 -0.47 11.15
CA THR A 96 7.65 -1.34 12.21
C THR A 96 6.72 -2.52 12.40
N PHE A 97 7.24 -3.73 12.20
CA PHE A 97 6.51 -4.98 12.32
C PHE A 97 6.89 -5.71 13.60
N LYS A 98 5.91 -6.37 14.22
CA LYS A 98 6.14 -7.46 15.17
C LYS A 98 5.85 -8.78 14.46
N LEU A 99 6.83 -9.67 14.51
CA LEU A 99 6.82 -10.95 13.82
C LEU A 99 6.95 -12.08 14.83
N MET A 100 5.99 -13.00 14.82
CA MET A 100 6.04 -14.22 15.61
C MET A 100 6.43 -15.39 14.71
N LEU A 101 7.58 -16.02 14.97
CA LEU A 101 8.04 -17.15 14.17
C LEU A 101 7.14 -18.39 14.33
N LEU A 102 7.12 -19.25 13.30
CA LEU A 102 6.40 -20.54 13.35
C LEU A 102 6.94 -21.51 14.40
N VAL A 103 8.23 -21.42 14.69
CA VAL A 103 8.92 -22.29 15.65
C VAL A 103 9.55 -21.42 16.72
N GLY A 104 9.15 -21.65 17.97
CA GLY A 104 9.58 -20.87 19.13
C GLY A 104 8.51 -19.88 19.61
N VAL A 105 8.81 -19.18 20.70
CA VAL A 105 7.89 -18.19 21.32
C VAL A 105 8.47 -16.78 21.24
N ASN A 106 9.41 -16.57 20.31
CA ASN A 106 10.13 -15.31 20.19
C ASN A 106 9.37 -14.39 19.24
N GLU A 107 8.88 -13.28 19.77
CA GLU A 107 8.49 -12.11 18.98
C GLU A 107 9.76 -11.35 18.61
N THR A 108 9.86 -10.96 17.35
CA THR A 108 10.94 -10.13 16.82
C THR A 108 10.35 -8.84 16.26
N THR A 109 11.10 -7.75 16.36
CA THR A 109 10.69 -6.45 15.81
C THR A 109 11.55 -6.12 14.61
N GLU A 110 10.91 -5.75 13.51
CA GLU A 110 11.57 -5.43 12.24
C GLU A 110 11.17 -4.03 11.79
N LEU A 111 12.15 -3.21 11.42
CA LEU A 111 11.92 -1.90 10.82
C LEU A 111 12.21 -1.97 9.34
N CYS A 112 11.19 -1.77 8.51
CA CYS A 112 11.32 -1.70 7.06
C CYS A 112 11.12 -0.28 6.56
N LYS A 113 12.07 0.20 5.74
CA LYS A 113 12.09 1.55 5.18
C LYS A 113 11.81 1.52 3.70
N PHE A 114 10.86 2.37 3.28
CA PHE A 114 10.41 2.50 1.90
C PHE A 114 10.74 3.91 1.41
N ARG A 115 11.79 4.02 0.62
CA ARG A 115 12.23 5.29 0.03
C ARG A 115 11.43 5.62 -1.21
N VAL A 116 11.21 6.92 -1.44
CA VAL A 116 10.63 7.43 -2.68
C VAL A 116 11.74 8.00 -3.55
N ASP A 117 12.07 7.27 -4.63
CA ASP A 117 13.13 7.60 -5.57
C ASP A 117 12.50 8.16 -6.86
N GLY A 118 12.29 9.48 -6.87
CA GLY A 118 11.62 10.18 -7.98
C GLY A 118 10.12 9.88 -8.02
N GLU A 119 9.69 9.09 -9.01
CA GLU A 119 8.28 8.67 -9.19
C GLU A 119 8.01 7.25 -8.69
N HIS A 120 9.01 6.59 -8.11
CA HIS A 120 8.96 5.17 -7.78
C HIS A 120 9.19 4.90 -6.30
N LEU A 121 8.55 3.84 -5.81
CA LEU A 121 8.87 3.23 -4.53
C LEU A 121 10.09 2.30 -4.70
N ALA A 122 11.15 2.54 -3.94
CA ALA A 122 12.32 1.67 -3.93
C ALA A 122 12.02 0.36 -3.18
N GLU A 123 12.82 -0.68 -3.44
CA GLU A 123 12.77 -1.90 -2.65
C GLU A 123 13.01 -1.60 -1.15
N PRO A 124 12.28 -2.26 -0.25
CA PRO A 124 12.41 -2.00 1.17
C PRO A 124 13.74 -2.47 1.75
N GLU A 125 14.28 -1.66 2.64
CA GLU A 125 15.41 -2.04 3.49
C GLU A 125 14.86 -2.37 4.89
N CYS A 126 14.92 -3.65 5.28
CA CYS A 126 14.47 -4.11 6.59
C CYS A 126 15.65 -4.43 7.51
N THR A 127 15.52 -4.06 8.79
CA THR A 127 16.51 -4.32 9.83
C THR A 127 15.83 -4.72 11.13
N ALA A 128 16.32 -5.81 11.73
CA ALA A 128 15.96 -6.23 13.08
C ALA A 128 16.27 -5.13 14.11
N GLN A 129 15.37 -4.97 15.08
CA GLN A 129 15.51 -4.04 16.21
C GLN A 129 15.87 -4.73 17.51
#